data_AF-A0A497F1U3-F1
#
_entry.id   AF-A0A497F1U3-F1
#
_cell.length_a   1.000
_cell.length_b   1.000
_cell.length_c   1.000
_cell.angle_alpha   90.00
_cell.angle_beta   90.00
_cell.angle_gamma   90.00
#
_symmetry.space_group_name_H-M   'P 1'
#
loop_
_entity.id
_entity.type
_entity.pdbx_description
1 polymer ?
#
loop_
_entity_poly.entity_id
_entity_poly.type
_entity_poly.pdbx_seq_one_letter_code
_entity_poly.pdbx_strand_id
1 'polypeptide(L)'
;MPSAFRADLIMETISALISFSIAYFAMKAYKLTGNKSLMYLYFGFSVLGAGMITRVIASTYIALLLRELEIRIKNLIFTISIIYGLMRTIAYILFTLAYVHRAKIEIEQEAVTATIIPIILNPYFELVEMTLLIYVTAQAAINFIESRNVNSMLIFAGFTLILISHIAFMFSIIISQMYILAHLIQLVGFTCMLLMLIKVGRGR
;
A
#
# COMPACT_ATOMS: atom_id res chain seq x y z
N MET A 1 -26.54 -4.83 -6.50
CA MET A 1 -25.37 -4.29 -7.24
C MET A 1 -25.00 -2.82 -6.94
N PRO A 2 -25.92 -1.88 -6.64
CA PRO A 2 -25.53 -0.48 -6.36
C PRO A 2 -24.82 -0.25 -5.01
N SER A 3 -25.12 -1.05 -3.98
CA SER A 3 -24.60 -0.87 -2.62
C SER A 3 -23.12 -1.24 -2.49
N ALA A 4 -22.71 -2.36 -3.08
CA ALA A 4 -21.31 -2.82 -3.05
C ALA A 4 -20.37 -1.86 -3.79
N PHE A 5 -20.80 -1.33 -4.94
CA PHE A 5 -20.05 -0.32 -5.69
C PHE A 5 -19.90 0.99 -4.92
N ARG A 6 -20.96 1.45 -4.22
CA ARG A 6 -20.87 2.64 -3.36
C ARG A 6 -19.94 2.41 -2.17
N ALA A 7 -20.01 1.23 -1.55
CA ALA A 7 -19.13 0.87 -0.44
C ALA A 7 -17.66 0.85 -0.89
N ASP A 8 -17.37 0.27 -2.06
CA ASP A 8 -16.04 0.29 -2.70
C ASP A 8 -15.49 1.72 -2.83
N LEU A 9 -16.25 2.61 -3.48
CA LEU A 9 -15.83 4.00 -3.66
C LEU A 9 -15.57 4.72 -2.33
N ILE A 10 -16.43 4.50 -1.33
CA ILE A 10 -16.27 5.11 0.00
C ILE A 10 -15.00 4.57 0.68
N MET A 11 -14.80 3.26 0.70
CA MET A 11 -13.63 2.64 1.35
C MET A 11 -12.33 3.03 0.67
N GLU A 12 -12.29 3.05 -0.66
CA GLU A 12 -11.13 3.48 -1.44
C GLU A 12 -10.84 4.99 -1.22
N THR A 13 -11.89 5.83 -1.12
CA THR A 13 -11.73 7.26 -0.81
C THR A 13 -11.16 7.47 0.59
N ILE A 14 -11.71 6.78 1.61
CA ILE A 14 -11.19 6.87 2.99
C ILE A 14 -9.74 6.38 3.01
N SER A 15 -9.44 5.28 2.33
CA SER A 15 -8.09 4.74 2.21
C SER A 15 -7.13 5.74 1.57
N ALA A 16 -7.56 6.46 0.52
CA ALA A 16 -6.76 7.52 -0.10
C ALA A 16 -6.46 8.67 0.87
N LEU A 17 -7.45 9.13 1.63
CA LEU A 17 -7.28 10.17 2.64
C LEU A 17 -6.30 9.75 3.74
N ILE A 18 -6.40 8.49 4.21
CA ILE A 18 -5.47 7.93 5.17
C ILE A 18 -4.07 7.85 4.55
N SER A 19 -3.93 7.40 3.30
CA SER A 19 -2.65 7.33 2.60
C SER A 19 -1.97 8.69 2.49
N PHE A 20 -2.71 9.75 2.15
CA PHE A 20 -2.16 11.11 2.16
C PHE A 20 -1.81 11.60 3.57
N SER A 21 -2.58 11.22 4.59
CA SER A 21 -2.26 11.53 5.99
C SER A 21 -0.95 10.85 6.43
N ILE A 22 -0.77 9.57 6.08
CA ILE A 22 0.47 8.81 6.29
C ILE A 22 1.64 9.54 5.60
N ALA A 23 1.47 9.92 4.33
CA ALA A 23 2.49 10.66 3.60
C ALA A 23 2.85 11.97 4.32
N TYR A 24 1.86 12.77 4.71
CA TYR A 24 2.10 14.01 5.46
C TYR A 24 2.93 13.79 6.73
N PHE A 25 2.57 12.79 7.55
CA PHE A 25 3.33 12.49 8.77
C PHE A 25 4.71 11.90 8.48
N ALA A 26 4.87 11.10 7.43
CA ALA A 26 6.17 10.58 6.99
C ALA A 26 7.12 11.73 6.60
N MET A 27 6.64 12.70 5.83
CA MET A 27 7.42 13.89 5.46
C MET A 27 7.78 14.73 6.68
N LYS A 28 6.82 14.92 7.60
CA LYS A 28 7.09 15.63 8.86
C LYS A 28 8.18 14.92 9.68
N ALA A 29 8.09 13.61 9.84
CA ALA A 29 9.08 12.82 10.57
C ALA A 29 10.44 12.80 9.85
N TYR A 30 10.46 12.78 8.52
CA TYR A 30 11.69 12.88 7.72
C TYR A 30 12.42 14.20 7.97
N LYS A 31 11.69 15.33 7.99
CA LYS A 31 12.29 16.64 8.28
C LYS A 31 12.89 16.74 9.69
N LEU A 32 12.39 15.95 10.65
CA LEU A 32 12.88 15.93 12.03
C LEU A 32 14.06 14.98 12.23
N THR A 33 14.07 13.84 11.55
CA THR A 33 15.03 12.75 11.78
C THR A 33 16.13 12.64 10.72
N GLY A 34 15.90 13.20 9.53
CA GLY A 34 16.79 13.04 8.36
C GLY A 34 16.80 11.64 7.75
N ASN A 35 16.02 10.68 8.26
CA ASN A 35 16.08 9.29 7.82
C ASN A 35 15.41 9.10 6.45
N LYS A 36 16.20 8.77 5.41
CA LYS A 36 15.70 8.60 4.03
C LYS A 36 14.66 7.48 3.88
N SER A 37 14.59 6.51 4.79
CA SER A 37 13.51 5.51 4.82
C SER A 37 12.12 6.17 4.90
N LEU A 38 11.99 7.23 5.70
CA LEU A 38 10.74 8.00 5.83
C LEU A 38 10.42 8.80 4.55
N MET A 39 11.44 9.23 3.81
CA MET A 39 11.25 9.88 2.51
C MET A 39 10.67 8.90 1.48
N TYR A 40 11.16 7.67 1.43
CA TYR A 40 10.59 6.63 0.57
C TYR A 40 9.15 6.28 0.95
N LEU A 41 8.83 6.21 2.25
CA LEU A 41 7.46 6.04 2.73
C LEU A 41 6.56 7.22 2.30
N TYR A 42 7.03 8.47 2.41
CA TYR A 42 6.29 9.63 1.94
C TYR A 42 5.91 9.51 0.47
N PHE A 43 6.88 9.24 -0.41
CA PHE A 43 6.61 9.12 -1.85
C PHE A 43 5.72 7.90 -2.13
N GLY A 44 5.97 6.76 -1.48
CA GLY A 44 5.17 5.54 -1.68
C GLY A 44 3.70 5.74 -1.34
N PHE A 45 3.39 6.30 -0.17
CA PHE A 45 2.01 6.59 0.24
C PHE A 45 1.38 7.75 -0.53
N SER A 46 2.17 8.70 -1.06
CA SER A 46 1.66 9.75 -1.94
C SER A 46 1.22 9.19 -3.29
N VAL A 47 2.04 8.34 -3.91
CA VAL A 47 1.72 7.68 -5.19
C VAL A 47 0.53 6.73 -5.02
N LEU A 48 0.51 5.95 -3.93
CA LEU A 48 -0.60 5.05 -3.61
C LEU A 48 -1.91 5.82 -3.43
N GLY A 49 -1.88 6.92 -2.66
CA GLY A 49 -3.02 7.81 -2.46
C GLY A 49 -3.54 8.41 -3.78
N ALA A 50 -2.64 8.90 -4.63
CA ALA A 50 -2.99 9.42 -5.94
C ALA A 50 -3.63 8.35 -6.83
N GLY A 51 -3.09 7.12 -6.83
CA GLY A 51 -3.67 6.01 -7.58
C GLY A 51 -5.08 5.68 -7.13
N MET A 52 -5.33 5.63 -5.82
CA MET A 52 -6.66 5.41 -5.26
C MET A 52 -7.65 6.50 -5.68
N ILE A 53 -7.26 7.78 -5.66
CA ILE A 53 -8.11 8.88 -6.14
C ILE A 53 -8.40 8.76 -7.64
N THR A 54 -7.38 8.45 -8.46
CA THR A 54 -7.56 8.22 -9.89
C THR A 54 -8.59 7.12 -10.14
N ARG A 55 -8.51 6.01 -9.39
CA ARG A 55 -9.47 4.91 -9.47
C ARG A 55 -10.88 5.35 -9.06
N VAL A 56 -11.05 6.05 -7.94
CA VAL A 56 -12.35 6.56 -7.49
C VAL A 56 -13.00 7.48 -8.53
N ILE A 57 -12.25 8.45 -9.04
CA ILE A 57 -12.74 9.39 -10.06
C ILE A 57 -13.15 8.63 -11.32
N ALA A 58 -12.30 7.74 -11.80
CA ALA A 58 -12.52 7.04 -13.05
C ALA A 58 -13.67 6.03 -12.96
N SER A 59 -13.79 5.28 -11.85
CA SER A 59 -14.93 4.41 -11.58
C SER A 59 -16.24 5.19 -11.48
N THR A 60 -16.23 6.36 -10.85
CA THR A 60 -17.40 7.24 -10.77
C THR A 60 -17.79 7.76 -12.16
N TYR A 61 -16.81 8.18 -12.97
CA TYR A 61 -17.03 8.63 -14.35
C TYR A 61 -17.63 7.53 -15.23
N ILE A 62 -17.10 6.30 -15.14
CA ILE A 62 -17.68 5.13 -15.83
C ILE A 62 -19.12 4.88 -15.37
N ALA A 63 -19.40 4.96 -14.07
CA ALA A 63 -20.74 4.72 -13.55
C ALA A 63 -21.79 5.71 -14.09
N LEU A 64 -21.38 6.95 -14.38
CA LEU A 64 -22.22 7.97 -15.01
C LEU A 64 -22.42 7.73 -16.51
N LEU A 65 -21.43 7.14 -17.19
CA LEU A 65 -21.45 6.85 -18.62
C LEU A 65 -22.20 5.56 -19.01
N LEU A 66 -22.51 4.68 -18.04
CA LEU A 66 -23.17 3.38 -18.26
C LEU A 66 -24.54 3.43 -18.98
N ARG A 67 -25.01 4.59 -19.42
CA ARG A 67 -26.16 4.73 -20.31
C ARG A 67 -25.83 4.51 -21.80
N GLU A 68 -24.58 4.62 -22.24
CA GLU A 68 -24.23 4.55 -23.67
C GLU A 68 -22.90 3.81 -23.93
N LEU A 69 -22.99 2.71 -24.71
CA LEU A 69 -21.90 1.94 -25.38
C LEU A 69 -20.99 1.01 -24.53
N GLU A 70 -21.24 -0.30 -24.63
CA GLU A 70 -20.53 -1.38 -23.90
C GLU A 70 -19.04 -1.54 -24.24
N ILE A 71 -18.61 -1.31 -25.49
CA ILE A 71 -17.24 -1.60 -25.95
C ILE A 71 -16.24 -0.54 -25.45
N ARG A 72 -16.63 0.75 -25.45
CA ARG A 72 -15.75 1.85 -25.03
C ARG A 72 -15.50 1.81 -23.51
N ILE A 73 -16.49 1.35 -22.74
CA ILE A 73 -16.40 1.18 -21.29
C ILE A 73 -15.39 0.09 -20.92
N LYS A 74 -15.35 -1.03 -21.65
CA LYS A 74 -14.36 -2.11 -21.40
C LYS A 74 -12.92 -1.63 -21.57
N ASN A 75 -12.61 -0.90 -22.65
CA ASN A 75 -11.26 -0.36 -22.89
C ASN A 75 -10.87 0.67 -21.81
N LEU A 76 -11.82 1.48 -21.36
CA LEU A 76 -11.59 2.46 -20.32
C LEU A 76 -11.29 1.80 -18.96
N ILE A 77 -12.09 0.80 -18.57
CA ILE A 77 -11.84 -0.02 -17.36
C ILE A 77 -10.43 -0.62 -17.40
N PHE A 78 -10.08 -1.27 -18.52
CA PHE A 78 -8.75 -1.88 -18.69
C PHE A 78 -7.62 -0.86 -18.54
N THR A 79 -7.76 0.31 -19.16
CA THR A 79 -6.76 1.39 -19.09
C THR A 79 -6.58 1.89 -17.65
N ILE A 80 -7.68 2.09 -16.93
CA ILE A 80 -7.66 2.53 -15.52
C ILE A 80 -7.00 1.46 -14.64
N SER A 81 -7.30 0.18 -14.86
CA SER A 81 -6.69 -0.94 -14.14
C SER A 81 -5.17 -0.97 -14.33
N ILE A 82 -4.67 -0.71 -15.54
CA ILE A 82 -3.22 -0.62 -15.80
C ILE A 82 -2.60 0.57 -15.07
N ILE A 83 -3.19 1.77 -15.19
CA ILE A 83 -2.66 2.98 -14.56
C ILE A 83 -2.58 2.78 -13.04
N TYR A 84 -3.66 2.28 -12.44
CA TYR A 84 -3.73 2.03 -11.01
C TYR A 84 -2.73 0.94 -10.56
N GLY A 85 -2.62 -0.17 -11.30
CA GLY A 85 -1.64 -1.23 -11.02
C GLY A 85 -0.19 -0.73 -11.09
N LEU A 86 0.14 0.11 -12.09
CA LEU A 86 1.46 0.74 -12.18
C LEU A 86 1.76 1.65 -11.00
N MET A 87 0.83 2.54 -10.63
CA MET A 87 1.01 3.43 -9.49
C MET A 87 1.20 2.65 -8.19
N ARG A 88 0.41 1.60 -8.00
CA ARG A 88 0.51 0.73 -6.82
C ARG A 88 1.83 -0.05 -6.79
N THR A 89 2.27 -0.57 -7.92
CA THR A 89 3.58 -1.23 -8.05
C THR A 89 4.72 -0.25 -7.70
N ILE A 90 4.68 0.99 -8.21
CA ILE A 90 5.66 2.03 -7.87
C ILE A 90 5.66 2.30 -6.35
N ALA A 91 4.48 2.39 -5.74
CA ALA A 91 4.37 2.59 -4.29
C ALA A 91 5.03 1.45 -3.49
N TYR A 92 4.83 0.19 -3.91
CA TYR A 92 5.41 -0.96 -3.22
C TYR A 92 6.91 -1.10 -3.44
N ILE A 93 7.42 -0.73 -4.63
CA ILE A 93 8.86 -0.57 -4.85
C ILE A 93 9.43 0.46 -3.88
N LEU A 94 8.76 1.60 -3.69
CA LEU A 94 9.20 2.62 -2.72
C LEU A 94 9.17 2.10 -1.28
N PHE A 95 8.18 1.29 -0.89
CA PHE A 95 8.16 0.63 0.43
C PHE A 95 9.31 -0.37 0.60
N THR A 96 9.62 -1.15 -0.45
CA THR A 96 10.80 -2.03 -0.47
C THR A 96 12.09 -1.22 -0.30
N LEU A 97 12.24 -0.10 -1.03
CA LEU A 97 13.40 0.79 -0.90
C LEU A 97 13.51 1.40 0.50
N ALA A 98 12.40 1.74 1.14
CA ALA A 98 12.39 2.22 2.52
C ALA A 98 13.05 1.22 3.48
N TYR A 99 12.79 -0.07 3.30
CA TYR A 99 13.36 -1.14 4.11
C TYR A 99 14.77 -1.53 3.71
N VAL A 100 15.08 -1.58 2.42
CA VAL A 100 16.45 -1.83 1.94
C VAL A 100 17.40 -0.75 2.45
N HIS A 101 16.98 0.52 2.41
CA HIS A 101 17.80 1.62 2.91
C HIS A 101 18.01 1.53 4.41
N ARG A 102 16.97 1.13 5.15
CA ARG A 102 17.06 0.95 6.60
C ARG A 102 17.99 -0.21 6.98
N ALA A 103 17.82 -1.36 6.35
CA ALA A 103 18.68 -2.52 6.55
C ALA A 103 20.14 -2.21 6.21
N LYS A 104 20.41 -1.42 5.15
CA LYS A 104 21.79 -1.02 4.83
C LYS A 104 22.47 -0.21 5.94
N ILE A 105 21.72 0.69 6.60
CA ILE A 105 22.25 1.47 7.74
C ILE A 105 22.56 0.56 8.94
N GLU A 106 21.75 -0.47 9.17
CA GLU A 106 21.95 -1.46 10.25
C GLU A 106 23.11 -2.45 9.91
N ILE A 107 23.24 -2.87 8.64
CA ILE A 107 24.26 -3.80 8.12
C ILE A 107 25.66 -3.15 8.04
N GLU A 108 25.77 -1.83 7.91
CA GLU A 108 27.07 -1.14 8.02
C GLU A 108 27.67 -1.25 9.45
N GLN A 109 26.95 -1.81 10.44
CA GLN A 109 27.46 -2.15 11.77
C GLN A 109 27.64 -3.67 12.02
N GLU A 110 26.95 -4.55 11.29
CA GLU A 110 27.19 -6.00 11.32
C GLU A 110 27.15 -6.58 9.90
N ALA A 111 28.32 -7.04 9.44
CA ALA A 111 28.51 -7.59 8.11
C ALA A 111 27.76 -8.93 7.92
N VAL A 112 26.52 -8.88 7.43
CA VAL A 112 25.92 -10.00 6.69
C VAL A 112 25.14 -9.49 5.48
N THR A 113 25.67 -9.84 4.31
CA THR A 113 25.03 -9.71 3.01
C THR A 113 23.83 -10.65 2.90
N ALA A 114 22.62 -10.10 2.86
CA ALA A 114 21.45 -10.79 2.35
C ALA A 114 20.66 -9.86 1.42
N THR A 115 21.26 -9.56 0.27
CA THR A 115 20.56 -8.89 -0.83
C THR A 115 19.61 -9.89 -1.50
N ILE A 116 18.43 -10.10 -0.90
CA ILE A 116 17.31 -10.72 -1.61
C ILE A 116 16.54 -9.59 -2.27
N ILE A 117 16.93 -9.24 -3.50
CA ILE A 117 16.06 -8.48 -4.39
C ILE A 117 15.21 -9.53 -5.12
N PRO A 118 13.91 -9.67 -4.83
CA PRO A 118 13.08 -10.57 -5.60
C PRO A 118 12.81 -9.91 -6.96
N ILE A 119 13.63 -10.29 -7.96
CA ILE A 119 13.35 -10.03 -9.37
C ILE A 119 12.36 -11.11 -9.81
N ILE A 120 11.06 -10.84 -9.67
CA ILE A 120 10.01 -11.55 -10.38
C ILE A 120 9.12 -10.50 -11.04
N LEU A 121 9.45 -10.17 -12.30
CA LEU A 121 8.59 -9.41 -13.19
C LEU A 121 7.62 -10.39 -13.86
N ASN A 122 6.45 -10.57 -13.25
CA ASN A 122 5.32 -11.28 -13.85
C ASN A 122 4.26 -10.24 -14.26
N PRO A 123 3.68 -10.28 -15.48
CA PRO A 123 2.71 -9.29 -15.96
C PRO A 123 1.39 -9.20 -15.17
N TYR A 124 1.16 -10.08 -14.17
CA TYR A 124 0.08 -9.88 -13.20
C TYR A 124 0.57 -8.98 -12.05
N PHE A 125 0.22 -7.69 -12.12
CA PHE A 125 0.57 -6.67 -11.11
C PHE A 125 0.34 -7.16 -9.67
N GLU A 126 -0.73 -7.90 -9.43
CA GLU A 126 -1.11 -8.43 -8.13
C GLU A 126 -0.06 -9.43 -7.56
N LEU A 127 0.56 -10.27 -8.40
CA LEU A 127 1.62 -11.20 -7.98
C LEU A 127 2.93 -10.46 -7.66
N VAL A 128 3.28 -9.46 -8.47
CA VAL A 128 4.47 -8.63 -8.24
C VAL A 128 4.32 -7.85 -6.94
N GLU A 129 3.16 -7.22 -6.77
CA GLU A 129 2.80 -6.46 -5.58
C GLU A 129 2.86 -7.30 -4.31
N MET A 130 2.27 -8.50 -4.33
CA MET A 130 2.34 -9.43 -3.21
C MET A 130 3.78 -9.88 -2.93
N THR A 131 4.60 -10.12 -3.95
CA THR A 131 6.01 -10.51 -3.75
C THR A 131 6.78 -9.41 -3.03
N LEU A 132 6.62 -8.16 -3.47
CA LEU A 132 7.22 -6.99 -2.82
C LEU A 132 6.72 -6.84 -1.38
N LEU A 133 5.42 -7.07 -1.17
CA LEU A 133 4.79 -6.92 0.13
C LEU A 133 5.15 -8.04 1.11
N ILE A 134 5.35 -9.27 0.63
CA ILE A 134 5.91 -10.39 1.42
C ILE A 134 7.30 -10.00 1.91
N TYR A 135 8.15 -9.48 1.03
CA TYR A 135 9.49 -9.01 1.42
C TYR A 135 9.41 -7.91 2.48
N VAL A 136 8.62 -6.86 2.25
CA VAL A 136 8.46 -5.74 3.19
C VAL A 136 7.91 -6.22 4.53
N THR A 137 6.95 -7.15 4.52
CA THR A 137 6.37 -7.73 5.73
C THR A 137 7.39 -8.55 6.51
N ALA A 138 8.21 -9.35 5.83
CA ALA A 138 9.28 -10.12 6.46
C ALA A 138 10.33 -9.20 7.11
N GLN A 139 10.73 -8.13 6.41
CA GLN A 139 11.65 -7.12 6.97
C GLN A 139 11.03 -6.37 8.16
N ALA A 140 9.74 -6.06 8.10
CA ALA A 140 9.02 -5.49 9.22
C ALA A 140 8.96 -6.44 10.42
N ALA A 141 8.81 -7.74 10.19
CA ALA A 141 8.81 -8.78 11.21
C ALA A 141 10.18 -8.88 11.91
N ILE A 142 11.27 -8.95 11.14
CA ILE A 142 12.65 -8.98 11.66
C ILE A 142 12.89 -7.78 12.57
N ASN A 143 12.62 -6.58 12.06
CA ASN A 143 12.76 -5.35 12.84
C ASN A 143 11.88 -5.36 14.11
N PHE A 144 10.67 -5.91 14.07
CA PHE A 144 9.83 -6.02 15.26
C PHE A 144 10.43 -6.98 16.30
N ILE A 145 10.95 -8.12 15.87
CA ILE A 145 11.60 -9.11 16.74
C ILE A 145 12.83 -8.51 17.44
N GLU A 146 13.62 -7.73 16.71
CA GLU A 146 14.85 -7.09 17.21
C GLU A 146 14.55 -5.90 18.13
N SER A 147 13.74 -4.94 17.66
CA SER A 147 13.49 -3.70 18.41
C SER A 147 12.47 -3.83 19.53
N ARG A 148 11.57 -4.83 19.47
CA ARG A 148 10.47 -5.10 20.41
C ARG A 148 9.64 -3.89 20.83
N ASN A 149 9.59 -2.86 19.98
CA ASN A 149 8.90 -1.61 20.30
C ASN A 149 7.51 -1.56 19.61
N VAL A 150 6.60 -0.78 20.20
CA VAL A 150 5.22 -0.64 19.71
C VAL A 150 5.16 -0.07 18.29
N ASN A 151 6.14 0.75 17.90
CA ASN A 151 6.17 1.38 16.57
C ASN A 151 6.46 0.32 15.50
N SER A 152 7.47 -0.51 15.70
CA SER A 152 7.81 -1.65 14.85
C SER A 152 6.69 -2.68 14.81
N MET A 153 5.98 -2.90 15.92
CA MET A 153 4.79 -3.75 15.97
C MET A 153 3.69 -3.22 15.04
N LEU A 154 3.38 -1.92 15.11
CA LEU A 154 2.35 -1.29 14.27
C LEU A 154 2.71 -1.35 12.79
N ILE A 155 4.00 -1.24 12.44
CA ILE A 155 4.45 -1.35 11.05
C ILE A 155 4.28 -2.78 10.55
N PHE A 156 4.74 -3.77 11.33
CA PHE A 156 4.60 -5.17 10.98
C PHE A 156 3.13 -5.57 10.84
N ALA A 157 2.27 -5.17 11.78
CA ALA A 157 0.83 -5.38 11.71
C ALA A 157 0.23 -4.71 10.47
N GLY A 158 0.63 -3.46 10.17
CA GLY A 158 0.17 -2.71 9.01
C GLY A 158 0.46 -3.43 7.69
N PHE A 159 1.71 -3.81 7.44
CA PHE A 159 2.07 -4.53 6.21
C PHE A 159 1.49 -5.93 6.13
N THR A 160 1.39 -6.65 7.25
CA THR A 160 0.74 -7.97 7.29
C THR A 160 -0.74 -7.88 6.93
N LEU A 161 -1.46 -6.89 7.46
CA LEU A 161 -2.86 -6.67 7.12
C LEU A 161 -3.02 -6.28 5.64
N ILE A 162 -2.15 -5.41 5.12
CA ILE A 162 -2.16 -5.09 3.68
C ILE A 162 -1.91 -6.36 2.86
N LEU A 163 -1.00 -7.25 3.27
CA LEU A 163 -0.75 -8.52 2.57
C LEU A 163 -1.96 -9.43 2.58
N ILE A 164 -2.61 -9.59 3.74
CA ILE A 164 -3.84 -10.37 3.87
C ILE A 164 -4.95 -9.79 2.99
N SER A 165 -5.04 -8.45 2.89
CA SER A 165 -6.03 -7.81 2.01
C SER A 165 -5.81 -8.15 0.52
N HIS A 166 -4.56 -8.21 0.05
CA HIS A 166 -4.25 -8.64 -1.32
C HIS A 166 -4.65 -10.09 -1.59
N ILE A 167 -4.34 -11.00 -0.64
CA ILE A 167 -4.78 -12.38 -0.74
C ILE A 167 -6.32 -12.44 -0.81
N ALA A 168 -7.02 -11.65 0.00
CA ALA A 168 -8.48 -11.56 -0.03
C ALA A 168 -9.02 -10.96 -1.33
N PHE A 169 -8.36 -9.96 -1.93
CA PHE A 169 -8.72 -9.42 -3.24
C PHE A 169 -8.60 -10.48 -4.34
N MET A 170 -7.55 -11.32 -4.32
CA MET A 170 -7.45 -12.44 -5.26
C MET A 170 -8.59 -13.44 -5.08
N PHE A 171 -8.91 -13.82 -3.84
CA PHE A 171 -10.04 -14.72 -3.56
C PHE A 171 -11.40 -14.10 -3.93
N SER A 172 -11.48 -12.78 -4.09
CA SER A 172 -12.72 -12.11 -4.48
C SER A 172 -13.18 -12.45 -5.90
N ILE A 173 -12.28 -12.96 -6.75
CA ILE A 173 -12.60 -13.52 -8.07
C ILE A 173 -13.57 -14.70 -7.93
N ILE A 174 -13.43 -15.49 -6.86
CA ILE A 174 -14.26 -16.67 -6.59
C ILE A 174 -15.42 -16.31 -5.65
N ILE A 175 -15.16 -15.52 -4.60
CA ILE A 175 -16.10 -15.21 -3.53
C ILE A 175 -16.26 -13.70 -3.40
N SER A 176 -17.34 -13.13 -3.95
CA SER A 176 -17.56 -11.67 -3.97
C SER A 176 -17.51 -10.98 -2.61
N GLN A 177 -17.87 -11.67 -1.52
CA GLN A 177 -17.84 -11.15 -0.15
C GLN A 177 -16.41 -10.81 0.31
N MET A 178 -15.41 -11.53 -0.22
CA MET A 178 -13.99 -11.29 0.07
C MET A 178 -13.54 -9.91 -0.41
N TYR A 179 -14.22 -9.33 -1.40
CA TYR A 179 -13.89 -7.99 -1.91
C TYR A 179 -14.09 -6.90 -0.83
N ILE A 180 -15.23 -6.91 -0.14
CA ILE A 180 -15.52 -5.94 0.93
C ILE A 180 -14.62 -6.21 2.13
N LEU A 181 -14.41 -7.49 2.46
CA LEU A 181 -13.52 -7.88 3.55
C LEU A 181 -12.07 -7.42 3.29
N ALA A 182 -11.58 -7.57 2.06
CA ALA A 182 -10.25 -7.12 1.66
C ALA A 182 -10.08 -5.61 1.90
N HIS A 183 -11.04 -4.80 1.48
CA HIS A 183 -11.04 -3.36 1.75
C HIS A 183 -11.01 -3.02 3.25
N LEU A 184 -11.81 -3.70 4.06
CA LEU A 184 -11.82 -3.49 5.51
C LEU A 184 -10.46 -3.84 6.13
N ILE A 185 -9.87 -4.98 5.75
CA ILE A 185 -8.55 -5.39 6.22
C ILE A 185 -7.48 -4.38 5.79
N GLN A 186 -7.51 -3.93 4.53
CA GLN A 186 -6.59 -2.92 4.01
C GLN A 186 -6.68 -1.61 4.81
N LEU A 187 -7.90 -1.17 5.12
CA LEU A 187 -8.16 0.05 5.89
C LEU A 187 -7.58 -0.04 7.30
N VAL A 188 -7.73 -1.19 7.98
CA VAL A 188 -7.11 -1.41 9.29
C VAL A 188 -5.58 -1.39 9.16
N GLY A 189 -5.02 -2.01 8.11
CA GLY A 189 -3.58 -1.97 7.83
C GLY A 189 -3.03 -0.55 7.65
N PHE A 190 -3.72 0.29 6.86
CA PHE A 190 -3.37 1.70 6.71
C PHE A 190 -3.52 2.47 8.03
N THR A 191 -4.52 2.14 8.83
CA THR A 191 -4.71 2.77 10.14
C THR A 191 -3.54 2.46 11.09
N CYS A 192 -3.04 1.22 11.11
CA CYS A 192 -1.84 0.86 11.88
C CYS A 192 -0.62 1.70 11.46
N MET A 193 -0.39 1.84 10.15
CA MET A 193 0.71 2.67 9.61
C MET A 193 0.56 4.15 9.97
N LEU A 194 -0.66 4.69 9.89
CA LEU A 194 -0.96 6.06 10.26
C LEU A 194 -0.68 6.30 11.75
N LEU A 195 -1.16 5.41 12.63
CA LEU A 195 -0.93 5.52 14.08
C LEU A 195 0.57 5.53 14.42
N MET A 196 1.36 4.68 13.77
CA MET A 196 2.81 4.67 13.95
C MET A 196 3.43 6.02 13.58
N LEU A 197 3.12 6.56 12.40
CA LEU A 197 3.72 7.82 11.94
C LEU A 197 3.23 9.03 12.72
N ILE A 198 1.98 9.03 13.20
CA ILE A 198 1.49 10.07 14.10
C ILE A 198 2.33 10.09 15.38
N LYS A 199 2.64 8.91 15.94
CA LYS A 199 3.45 8.78 17.16
C LYS A 199 4.88 9.27 16.93
N VAL A 200 5.54 8.77 15.89
CA VAL A 200 6.91 9.17 15.52
C VAL A 200 6.99 10.67 15.17
N GLY A 201 6.02 11.20 14.41
CA GLY A 201 5.96 12.60 14.00
C GLY A 201 5.54 13.59 15.10
N ARG A 202 5.14 13.10 16.28
CA ARG A 202 4.83 13.91 17.48
C ARG A 202 5.97 13.96 18.50
N GLY A 203 7.08 13.24 18.28
CA GLY A 203 8.25 13.31 19.17
C GLY A 203 7.98 12.80 20.59
N ARG A 204 7.21 11.72 20.73
CA ARG A 204 7.02 10.97 21.99
C ARG A 204 7.01 9.46 21.74
#